data_AF-A0A2W6YBK9-F1
#
_entry.id   AF-A0A2W6YBK9-F1
#
_cell.length_a   1.000
_cell.length_b   1.000
_cell.length_c   1.000
_cell.angle_alpha   90.00
_cell.angle_beta   90.00
_cell.angle_gamma   90.00
#
_symmetry.space_group_name_H-M   'P 1'
#
loop_
_entity.id
_entity.type
_entity.pdbx_description
1 polymer ?
#
loop_
_entity_poly.entity_id
_entity_poly.type
_entity_poly.pdbx_seq_one_letter_code
_entity_poly.pdbx_strand_id
1 'polypeptide(L)'
;MTRSYDSNATARSVVEQLEAAGVSSSDISIVGRDGETGETNAAEGAGIGAGVGGAAGLLTGLGLLAIPGVGPVVAAGWLASTAAGAVAGAAAGGLVGSFVKEGHDEDEANYYAETVRRGGSVVSVRTKPEHEATVQAILDGATPIDRSTREADYRAGGWSRFDENADPYVRDATAAGRVPPAVI
;
A
#
# COMPACT_ATOMS: atom_id res chain seq x y z
N MET A 1 -0.14 6.81 12.58
CA MET A 1 -1.10 5.68 12.67
C MET A 1 -1.15 5.00 11.33
N THR A 2 -1.09 3.67 11.29
CA THR A 2 -1.00 2.92 10.03
C THR A 2 -2.03 1.79 10.03
N ARG A 3 -2.71 1.60 8.89
CA ARG A 3 -3.65 0.50 8.65
C ARG A 3 -3.47 -0.08 7.25
N SER A 4 -3.78 -1.36 7.13
CA SER A 4 -3.80 -2.10 5.87
C SER A 4 -5.23 -2.47 5.47
N TYR A 5 -5.52 -2.45 4.17
CA TYR A 5 -6.82 -2.78 3.58
C TYR A 5 -6.64 -3.77 2.42
N ASP A 6 -7.68 -4.57 2.14
CA ASP A 6 -7.63 -5.59 1.10
C ASP A 6 -7.70 -5.03 -0.32
N SER A 7 -8.14 -3.77 -0.49
CA SER A 7 -8.28 -3.13 -1.80
C SER A 7 -7.78 -1.69 -1.81
N ASN A 8 -7.30 -1.26 -2.98
CA ASN A 8 -6.91 0.12 -3.20
C ASN A 8 -8.11 1.08 -3.16
N ALA A 9 -9.29 0.62 -3.58
CA ALA A 9 -10.52 1.41 -3.52
C ALA A 9 -10.90 1.78 -2.07
N THR A 10 -10.82 0.83 -1.14
CA THR A 10 -11.05 1.08 0.29
C THR A 10 -10.04 2.09 0.83
N ALA A 11 -8.76 1.91 0.52
CA ALA A 11 -7.71 2.81 0.96
C ALA A 11 -7.88 4.24 0.41
N ARG A 12 -8.30 4.40 -0.86
CA ARG A 12 -8.62 5.72 -1.44
C ARG A 12 -9.78 6.40 -0.71
N SER A 13 -10.85 5.67 -0.45
CA SER A 13 -12.00 6.19 0.31
C SER A 13 -11.61 6.62 1.74
N VAL A 14 -10.66 5.93 2.38
CA VAL A 14 -10.10 6.34 3.68
C VAL A 14 -9.36 7.67 3.56
N VAL A 15 -8.51 7.85 2.54
CA VAL A 15 -7.79 9.11 2.30
C VAL A 15 -8.76 10.26 2.09
N GLU A 16 -9.79 10.08 1.26
CA GLU A 16 -10.83 11.09 1.01
C GLU A 16 -11.56 11.51 2.30
N GLN A 17 -11.89 10.55 3.16
CA GLN A 17 -12.52 10.82 4.46
C GLN A 17 -11.59 11.58 5.42
N LEU A 18 -10.30 11.25 5.44
CA LEU A 18 -9.30 11.96 6.25
C LEU A 18 -9.16 13.42 5.80
N GLU A 19 -9.09 13.67 4.50
CA GLU A 19 -9.03 15.03 3.94
C GLU A 19 -10.31 15.81 4.23
N ALA A 20 -11.48 15.18 4.08
CA ALA A 20 -12.76 15.79 4.43
C ALA A 20 -12.87 16.13 5.92
N ALA A 21 -12.17 15.39 6.78
CA ALA A 21 -12.04 15.66 8.21
C ALA A 21 -10.97 16.72 8.56
N GLY A 22 -10.31 17.30 7.55
CA GLY A 22 -9.34 18.38 7.70
C GLY A 22 -7.89 17.92 7.92
N VAL A 23 -7.59 16.63 7.75
CA VAL A 23 -6.22 16.13 7.77
C VAL A 23 -5.50 16.57 6.49
N SER A 24 -4.33 17.18 6.62
CA SER A 24 -3.55 17.63 5.46
C SER A 24 -3.12 16.44 4.61
N SER A 25 -3.17 16.56 3.28
CA SER A 25 -2.64 15.55 2.36
C SER A 25 -1.14 15.31 2.53
N SER A 26 -0.40 16.30 3.06
CA SER A 26 1.01 16.13 3.45
C SER A 26 1.22 15.23 4.66
N ASP A 27 0.15 14.98 5.42
CA ASP A 27 0.08 14.14 6.62
C ASP A 27 -0.64 12.80 6.35
N ILE A 28 -0.96 12.50 5.09
CA ILE A 28 -1.45 11.20 4.63
C ILE A 28 -0.51 10.59 3.58
N SER A 29 -0.30 9.28 3.66
CA SER A 29 0.39 8.52 2.63
C SER A 29 -0.30 7.19 2.37
N ILE A 30 -0.36 6.78 1.11
CA ILE A 30 -0.97 5.53 0.67
C ILE A 30 -0.01 4.81 -0.27
N VAL A 31 0.08 3.49 -0.13
CA VAL A 31 0.81 2.60 -1.04
C VAL A 31 0.02 1.31 -1.29
N GLY A 32 -0.06 0.87 -2.54
CA GLY A 32 -0.79 -0.35 -2.89
C GLY A 32 -0.44 -0.86 -4.28
N ARG A 33 -0.63 -2.15 -4.54
CA ARG A 33 -0.48 -2.70 -5.88
C ARG A 33 -1.67 -2.28 -6.75
N ASP A 34 -1.40 -1.92 -8.00
CA ASP A 34 -2.45 -1.66 -8.99
C ASP A 34 -3.00 -3.01 -9.51
N GLY A 35 -4.30 -3.23 -9.32
CA GLY A 35 -4.96 -4.50 -9.67
C GLY A 35 -5.41 -4.57 -11.13
N GLU A 36 -5.39 -3.46 -11.86
CA GLU A 36 -5.86 -3.37 -13.23
C GLU A 36 -4.70 -3.69 -14.18
N THR A 37 -4.50 -4.99 -14.39
CA THR A 37 -3.68 -5.49 -15.49
C THR A 37 -4.36 -5.14 -16.80
N GLY A 38 -3.93 -4.02 -17.40
CA GLY A 38 -4.30 -3.62 -18.74
C GLY A 38 -5.35 -2.52 -18.78
N GLU A 39 -4.96 -1.40 -19.39
CA GLU A 39 -5.86 -0.34 -19.87
C GLU A 39 -6.54 0.52 -18.79
N THR A 40 -5.77 1.33 -18.06
CA THR A 40 -6.24 2.66 -17.62
C THR A 40 -5.04 3.58 -17.48
N ASN A 41 -4.87 4.47 -18.47
CA ASN A 41 -4.30 5.82 -18.37
C ASN A 41 -3.09 6.07 -17.46
N ALA A 42 -2.20 5.08 -17.27
CA ALA A 42 -0.88 5.30 -16.68
C ALA A 42 -0.07 6.32 -17.49
N ALA A 43 -0.33 6.42 -18.80
CA ALA A 43 0.26 7.45 -19.66
C ALA A 43 -0.31 8.86 -19.43
N GLU A 44 -1.46 9.00 -18.77
CA GLU A 44 -2.11 10.29 -18.52
C GLU A 44 -1.77 10.87 -17.13
N GLY A 45 -1.18 10.05 -16.24
CA GLY A 45 -0.71 10.49 -14.91
C GLY A 45 0.77 10.25 -14.60
N ALA A 46 1.49 9.44 -15.40
CA ALA A 46 2.94 9.20 -15.19
C ALA A 46 3.85 10.29 -15.81
N GLY A 47 3.27 11.25 -16.53
CA GLY A 47 3.86 12.57 -16.70
C GLY A 47 2.95 13.58 -16.00
N ILE A 48 3.48 14.76 -15.64
CA ILE A 48 2.72 15.91 -15.12
C ILE A 48 2.68 15.99 -13.58
N GLY A 49 3.83 16.31 -12.99
CA GLY A 49 3.84 17.38 -11.99
C GLY A 49 3.72 18.74 -12.71
N ALA A 50 2.54 19.12 -13.20
CA ALA A 50 2.16 20.47 -13.67
C ALA A 50 0.79 20.50 -14.39
N GLY A 51 -0.35 20.53 -13.68
CA GLY A 51 -1.63 20.69 -14.38
C GLY A 51 -2.89 20.74 -13.54
N VAL A 52 -3.24 21.94 -13.06
CA VAL A 52 -4.60 22.50 -12.89
C VAL A 52 -5.71 21.61 -12.27
N GLY A 53 -5.92 21.82 -10.97
CA GLY A 53 -7.22 22.06 -10.30
C GLY A 53 -8.50 21.29 -10.71
N GLY A 54 -9.01 20.49 -9.77
CA GLY A 54 -10.42 20.15 -9.58
C GLY A 54 -10.68 19.97 -8.07
N ALA A 55 -11.80 20.48 -7.55
CA ALA A 55 -12.03 20.67 -6.12
C ALA A 55 -11.87 19.38 -5.27
N ALA A 56 -11.04 19.46 -4.22
CA ALA A 56 -10.65 18.41 -3.26
C ALA A 56 -9.57 17.42 -3.75
N GLY A 57 -8.31 17.71 -3.42
CA GLY A 57 -7.38 16.67 -2.95
C GLY A 57 -6.82 15.66 -3.95
N LEU A 58 -6.49 16.07 -5.18
CA LEU A 58 -5.63 15.24 -6.03
C LEU A 58 -4.22 15.24 -5.44
N LEU A 59 -3.88 14.18 -4.70
CA LEU A 59 -2.54 13.82 -4.25
C LEU A 59 -1.50 14.34 -5.26
N THR A 60 -0.75 15.36 -4.85
CA THR A 60 0.31 15.95 -5.64
C THR A 60 1.44 14.93 -5.75
N GLY A 61 1.36 14.02 -6.73
CA GLY A 61 2.36 12.98 -7.00
C GLY A 61 1.88 11.54 -6.82
N LEU A 62 0.85 11.13 -7.56
CA LEU A 62 0.63 9.69 -7.81
C LEU A 62 1.73 9.20 -8.76
N GLY A 63 2.69 8.46 -8.22
CA GLY A 63 3.71 7.78 -8.99
C GLY A 63 3.33 6.33 -9.21
N LEU A 64 3.30 5.87 -10.46
CA LEU A 64 3.33 4.45 -10.78
C LEU A 64 4.78 3.98 -10.80
N LEU A 65 5.08 2.95 -10.02
CA LEU A 65 6.39 2.34 -9.99
C LEU A 65 6.28 0.82 -10.10
N ALA A 66 6.96 0.23 -11.07
CA ALA A 66 7.21 -1.21 -11.08
C ALA A 66 8.31 -1.55 -10.06
N ILE A 67 7.94 -2.27 -9.01
CA ILE A 67 8.87 -2.81 -8.02
C ILE A 67 9.07 -4.30 -8.31
N PRO A 68 10.31 -4.80 -8.51
CA PRO A 68 10.58 -6.22 -8.63
C PRO A 68 9.90 -7.04 -7.52
N GLY A 69 9.32 -8.19 -7.88
CA GLY A 69 8.57 -9.07 -6.98
C GLY A 69 7.25 -8.55 -6.42
N VAL A 70 6.96 -7.25 -6.57
CA VAL A 70 5.71 -6.60 -6.15
C VAL A 70 4.84 -6.23 -7.35
N GLY A 71 5.40 -5.96 -8.53
CA GLY A 71 4.64 -5.49 -9.71
C GLY A 71 4.35 -3.98 -9.68
N PRO A 72 3.43 -3.48 -10.51
CA PRO A 72 3.04 -2.06 -10.52
C PRO A 72 2.43 -1.64 -9.18
N VAL A 73 3.00 -0.58 -8.60
CA VAL A 73 2.58 0.01 -7.33
C VAL A 73 2.14 1.44 -7.56
N VAL A 74 1.03 1.82 -6.94
CA VAL A 74 0.57 3.20 -6.78
C VAL A 74 1.00 3.67 -5.40
N ALA A 75 1.71 4.79 -5.34
CA ALA A 75 2.06 5.45 -4.09
C ALA A 75 1.74 6.94 -4.14
N ALA A 76 1.34 7.50 -3.00
CA ALA A 76 1.09 8.93 -2.83
C ALA A 76 1.55 9.43 -1.45
N GLY A 77 1.79 10.74 -1.33
CA GLY A 77 2.30 11.35 -0.10
C GLY A 77 3.80 11.11 0.10
N TRP A 78 4.29 11.18 1.33
CA TRP A 78 5.74 11.05 1.58
C TRP A 78 6.30 9.69 1.16
N LEU A 79 5.53 8.59 1.25
CA LEU A 79 6.00 7.28 0.82
C LEU A 79 6.21 7.20 -0.70
N ALA A 80 5.51 8.02 -1.49
CA ALA A 80 5.74 8.11 -2.94
C ALA A 80 7.12 8.65 -3.28
N SER A 81 7.60 9.67 -2.53
CA SER A 81 8.92 10.24 -2.74
C SER A 81 10.04 9.24 -2.40
N THR A 82 9.84 8.38 -1.39
CA THR A 82 10.78 7.30 -1.08
C THR A 82 10.75 6.19 -2.13
N ALA A 83 9.57 5.84 -2.66
CA ALA A 83 9.45 4.86 -3.72
C ALA A 83 10.16 5.32 -5.02
N ALA A 84 9.97 6.58 -5.42
CA ALA A 84 10.65 7.16 -6.59
C ALA A 84 12.20 7.17 -6.45
N GLY A 85 12.72 7.35 -5.23
CA GLY A 85 14.15 7.29 -4.95
C GLY A 85 14.77 5.89 -5.13
N ALA A 86 13.97 4.82 -5.01
CA ALA A 86 14.45 3.44 -5.14
C ALA A 86 14.78 3.06 -6.60
N VAL A 87 14.20 3.75 -7.59
CA VAL A 87 14.36 3.46 -9.03
C VAL A 87 15.71 3.91 -9.56
N ALA A 88 16.27 4.99 -9.01
CA ALA A 88 17.49 5.62 -9.53
C ALA A 88 18.80 4.88 -9.18
N GLY A 89 18.71 3.76 -8.48
CA GLY A 89 19.86 2.97 -8.03
C GLY A 89 20.53 3.57 -6.79
N ALA A 90 20.67 2.75 -5.75
CA ALA A 90 21.54 2.97 -4.59
C ALA A 90 21.04 3.80 -3.38
N ALA A 91 19.75 3.88 -3.08
CA ALA A 91 19.29 4.33 -1.76
C ALA A 91 18.61 3.19 -0.99
N ALA A 92 19.28 2.71 0.04
CA ALA A 92 18.83 1.66 0.95
C ALA A 92 17.43 1.94 1.50
N GLY A 93 16.50 1.06 1.16
CA GLY A 93 15.17 1.00 1.77
C GLY A 93 14.09 0.89 0.72
N GLY A 94 13.88 -0.32 0.18
CA GLY A 94 12.64 -0.67 -0.51
C GLY A 94 11.42 -0.48 0.42
N LEU A 95 10.26 -1.04 0.05
CA LEU A 95 9.02 -0.84 0.83
C LEU A 95 9.22 -1.05 2.35
N VAL A 96 9.95 -2.10 2.75
CA VAL A 96 10.31 -2.35 4.16
C VAL A 96 11.08 -1.18 4.78
N GLY A 97 12.13 -0.68 4.13
CA GLY A 97 12.94 0.42 4.66
C GLY A 97 12.16 1.74 4.78
N SER A 98 11.16 1.97 3.93
CA SER A 98 10.30 3.14 4.02
C SER A 98 9.45 3.13 5.30
N PHE A 99 8.87 1.97 5.66
CA PHE A 99 8.12 1.81 6.89
C PHE A 99 9.03 1.85 8.13
N VAL A 100 10.22 1.26 8.07
CA VAL A 100 11.19 1.36 9.17
C VAL A 100 11.60 2.82 9.42
N LYS A 101 11.83 3.60 8.36
CA LYS A 101 12.12 5.03 8.48
C LYS A 101 10.95 5.84 9.05
N GLU A 102 9.73 5.34 8.90
CA GLU A 102 8.51 5.90 9.48
C GLU A 102 8.35 5.55 10.98
N GLY A 103 9.21 4.69 11.51
CA GLY A 103 9.23 4.30 12.93
C GLY A 103 8.54 2.97 13.20
N HIS A 104 8.22 2.19 12.16
CA HIS A 104 7.77 0.81 12.32
C HIS A 104 8.93 -0.12 12.63
N ASP A 105 8.68 -1.13 13.45
CA ASP A 105 9.63 -2.22 13.62
C ASP A 105 9.73 -3.07 12.35
N GLU A 106 10.84 -3.79 12.18
CA GLU A 106 11.12 -4.54 10.96
C GLU A 106 10.04 -5.59 10.65
N ASP A 107 9.46 -6.24 11.67
CA ASP A 107 8.36 -7.19 11.48
C ASP A 107 7.11 -6.53 10.89
N GLU A 108 6.75 -5.32 11.35
CA GLU A 108 5.59 -4.60 10.79
C GLU A 108 5.87 -4.13 9.36
N ALA A 109 7.08 -3.64 9.12
CA ALA A 109 7.52 -3.19 7.82
C ALA A 109 7.49 -4.34 6.78
N ASN A 110 7.91 -5.53 7.17
CA ASN A 110 7.80 -6.74 6.35
C ASN A 110 6.34 -7.11 6.08
N TYR A 111 5.47 -7.03 7.09
CA TYR A 111 4.04 -7.27 6.92
C TYR A 111 3.39 -6.28 5.94
N TYR A 112 3.68 -4.99 6.03
CA TYR A 112 3.12 -3.99 5.13
C TYR A 112 3.61 -4.18 3.70
N ALA A 113 4.91 -4.45 3.51
CA ALA A 113 5.48 -4.73 2.19
C ALA A 113 4.86 -5.99 1.56
N GLU A 114 4.69 -7.08 2.32
CA GLU A 114 4.02 -8.29 1.83
C GLU A 114 2.54 -8.04 1.55
N THR A 115 1.86 -7.22 2.35
CA THR A 115 0.47 -6.85 2.10
C THR A 115 0.30 -6.14 0.76
N VAL A 116 1.17 -5.17 0.45
CA VAL A 116 1.20 -4.51 -0.86
C VAL A 116 1.47 -5.53 -1.96
N ARG A 117 2.47 -6.39 -1.79
CA ARG A 117 2.81 -7.46 -2.73
C ARG A 117 1.65 -8.42 -2.98
N ARG A 118 0.78 -8.70 -2.02
CA ARG A 118 -0.38 -9.60 -2.20
C ARG A 118 -1.64 -8.90 -2.71
N GLY A 119 -1.53 -7.64 -3.11
CA GLY A 119 -2.63 -6.86 -3.69
C GLY A 119 -3.40 -6.01 -2.68
N GLY A 120 -2.94 -5.92 -1.43
CA GLY A 120 -3.49 -5.01 -0.43
C GLY A 120 -2.96 -3.59 -0.61
N SER A 121 -3.46 -2.68 0.22
CA SER A 121 -3.01 -1.30 0.31
C SER A 121 -2.77 -0.90 1.77
N VAL A 122 -1.84 0.02 2.00
CA VAL A 122 -1.47 0.51 3.32
C VAL A 122 -1.65 2.02 3.32
N VAL A 123 -2.32 2.54 4.34
CA VAL A 123 -2.49 3.97 4.61
C VAL A 123 -1.77 4.30 5.90
N SER A 124 -0.88 5.29 5.84
CA SER A 124 -0.23 5.87 7.01
C SER A 124 -0.61 7.33 7.17
N VAL A 125 -0.86 7.75 8.40
CA VAL A 125 -1.28 9.11 8.76
C VAL A 125 -0.39 9.63 9.87
N ARG A 126 0.19 10.82 9.68
CA ARG A 126 0.88 11.57 10.72
C ARG A 126 -0.14 12.39 11.50
N THR A 127 -0.58 11.85 12.62
CA THR A 127 -1.69 12.41 13.37
C THR A 127 -1.20 13.35 14.46
N LYS A 128 -1.78 14.56 14.52
CA LYS A 128 -1.64 15.46 15.66
C LYS A 128 -2.67 15.12 16.75
N PRO A 129 -2.43 15.40 18.04
CA PRO A 129 -3.34 15.03 19.12
C PRO A 129 -4.80 15.47 18.91
N GLU A 130 -5.02 16.63 18.30
CA GLU A 130 -6.35 17.17 18.01
C GLU A 130 -7.17 16.34 17.00
N HIS A 131 -6.50 15.56 16.14
CA HIS A 131 -7.13 14.73 15.12
C HIS A 131 -7.11 13.24 15.46
N GLU A 132 -6.52 12.84 16.60
CA GLU A 132 -6.25 11.44 16.95
C GLU A 132 -7.51 10.57 16.92
N ALA A 133 -8.54 10.96 17.66
CA ALA A 133 -9.80 10.21 17.71
C ALA A 133 -10.50 10.13 16.34
N THR A 134 -10.49 11.23 15.59
CA THR A 134 -11.12 11.29 14.25
C THR A 134 -10.39 10.41 13.25
N VAL A 135 -9.06 10.49 13.21
CA VAL A 135 -8.22 9.65 12.33
C VAL A 135 -8.40 8.19 12.69
N GLN A 136 -8.35 7.84 13.97
CA GLN A 136 -8.57 6.46 14.41
C GLN A 136 -9.95 5.95 13.98
N ALA A 137 -11.01 6.73 14.18
CA ALA A 137 -12.37 6.36 13.81
C ALA A 137 -12.52 6.12 12.30
N ILE A 138 -11.92 6.97 11.47
CA ILE A 138 -11.95 6.83 9.99
C ILE A 138 -11.16 5.57 9.57
N LEU A 139 -9.95 5.40 10.12
CA LEU A 139 -9.08 4.28 9.78
C LEU A 139 -9.72 2.94 10.18
N ASP A 140 -10.27 2.84 11.39
CA ASP A 140 -10.86 1.61 11.93
C ASP A 140 -12.26 1.34 11.37
N GLY A 141 -13.01 2.40 11.01
CA GLY A 141 -14.35 2.30 10.40
C GLY A 141 -14.35 1.69 9.00
N ALA A 142 -13.23 1.76 8.29
CA ALA A 142 -13.06 1.16 6.96
C ALA A 142 -12.69 -0.34 6.99
N THR A 143 -12.85 -1.01 8.15
CA THR A 143 -12.57 -2.44 8.33
C THR A 143 -11.14 -2.82 7.90
N PRO A 144 -10.12 -2.30 8.62
CA PRO A 144 -8.75 -2.65 8.31
C PRO A 144 -8.52 -4.15 8.52
N ILE A 145 -7.55 -4.69 7.80
CA ILE A 145 -7.10 -6.07 7.94
C ILE A 145 -6.60 -6.29 9.37
N ASP A 146 -7.10 -7.34 10.03
CA ASP A 146 -6.51 -7.85 11.27
C ASP A 146 -5.13 -8.43 10.97
N ARG A 147 -4.08 -7.71 11.38
CA ARG A 147 -2.69 -8.10 11.11
C ARG A 147 -2.35 -9.47 11.69
N SER A 148 -2.81 -9.78 12.90
CA SER A 148 -2.45 -11.03 13.58
C SER A 148 -2.97 -12.25 12.82
N THR A 149 -4.21 -12.17 12.37
CA THR A 149 -4.86 -13.18 11.54
C THR A 149 -4.17 -13.29 10.19
N ARG A 150 -3.93 -12.14 9.55
CA ARG A 150 -3.31 -12.10 8.21
C ARG A 150 -1.88 -12.65 8.20
N GLU A 151 -1.07 -12.31 9.20
CA GLU A 151 0.28 -12.86 9.32
C GLU A 151 0.28 -14.36 9.60
N ALA A 152 -0.68 -14.85 10.40
CA ALA A 152 -0.83 -16.30 10.62
C ALA A 152 -1.13 -17.03 9.30
N ASP A 153 -2.02 -16.48 8.47
CA ASP A 153 -2.32 -17.02 7.14
C ASP A 153 -1.08 -17.01 6.23
N TYR A 154 -0.30 -15.93 6.25
CA TYR A 154 0.94 -15.85 5.46
C TYR A 154 1.95 -16.91 5.91
N ARG A 155 2.18 -17.05 7.21
CA ARG A 155 3.10 -18.03 7.80
C ARG A 155 2.67 -19.46 7.53
N ALA A 156 1.36 -19.75 7.55
CA ALA A 156 0.82 -21.05 7.16
C ALA A 156 1.14 -21.38 5.69
N GLY A 157 1.20 -20.36 4.83
CA GLY A 157 1.65 -20.46 3.44
C GLY A 157 3.17 -20.45 3.23
N GLY A 158 3.97 -20.57 4.30
CA GLY A 158 5.43 -20.61 4.23
C GLY A 158 6.12 -19.24 4.15
N TRP A 159 5.38 -18.14 4.31
CA TRP A 159 5.98 -16.81 4.38
C TRP A 159 6.67 -16.59 5.72
N SER A 160 7.87 -16.02 5.70
CA SER A 160 8.63 -15.63 6.90
C SER A 160 8.93 -14.14 6.94
N ARG A 161 9.24 -13.55 5.79
CA ARG A 161 9.54 -12.13 5.62
C ARG A 161 9.28 -11.69 4.18
N PHE A 162 9.21 -10.39 3.95
CA PHE A 162 9.13 -9.85 2.60
C PHE A 162 10.42 -10.15 1.83
N ASP A 163 10.28 -10.60 0.58
CA ASP A 163 11.37 -10.85 -0.34
C ASP A 163 11.14 -10.04 -1.62
N GLU A 164 12.00 -9.04 -1.83
CA GLU A 164 11.97 -8.17 -3.01
C GLU A 164 12.38 -8.89 -4.31
N ASN A 165 13.04 -10.05 -4.20
CA ASN A 165 13.51 -10.83 -5.34
C ASN A 165 12.56 -11.97 -5.72
N ALA A 166 11.53 -12.23 -4.92
CA ALA A 166 10.55 -13.27 -5.22
C ALA A 166 9.73 -12.91 -6.46
N ASP A 167 9.16 -13.88 -7.16
CA ASP A 167 8.28 -13.59 -8.29
C ASP A 167 7.07 -12.73 -7.88
N PRO A 168 6.53 -11.91 -8.79
CA PRO A 168 5.29 -11.18 -8.57
C PRO A 168 4.21 -12.13 -8.06
N TYR A 169 3.65 -11.82 -6.89
CA TYR A 169 2.62 -12.66 -6.29
C TYR A 169 1.44 -12.83 -7.26
N VAL A 170 1.19 -14.06 -7.69
CA VAL A 170 -0.02 -14.42 -8.44
C VAL A 170 -1.03 -14.91 -7.41
N ARG A 171 -2.20 -14.27 -7.33
CA ARG A 171 -3.31 -14.84 -6.56
C ARG A 171 -3.70 -16.14 -7.25
N ASP A 172 -3.40 -17.26 -6.61
CA ASP A 172 -3.89 -18.56 -7.06
C ASP A 172 -5.43 -18.50 -7.11
N ALA A 173 -6.00 -18.53 -8.32
CA ALA A 173 -7.45 -18.64 -8.53
C ALA A 173 -8.04 -19.93 -7.93
N THR A 174 -7.20 -20.85 -7.45
CA THR A 174 -7.53 -22.19 -6.99
C THR A 174 -8.08 -22.29 -5.56
N ALA A 175 -8.02 -21.24 -4.74
CA ALA A 175 -8.66 -21.25 -3.41
C ALA A 175 -10.21 -21.24 -3.48
N ALA A 176 -10.79 -20.95 -4.64
CA ALA A 176 -12.24 -20.94 -4.86
C ALA A 176 -12.82 -22.26 -5.40
N GLY A 177 -12.03 -23.33 -5.58
CA GLY A 177 -12.62 -24.64 -5.92
C GLY A 177 -11.75 -25.60 -6.70
N ARG A 178 -10.68 -26.12 -6.10
CA ARG A 178 -10.07 -27.34 -6.63
C ARG A 178 -9.58 -28.26 -5.51
N VAL A 179 -10.24 -29.42 -5.40
CA VAL A 179 -9.76 -30.58 -4.64
C VAL A 179 -8.39 -30.99 -5.22
N PRO A 180 -7.33 -31.15 -4.40
CA PRO A 180 -6.03 -31.57 -4.90
C PRO A 180 -6.08 -33.02 -5.42
N PRO A 181 -5.33 -33.37 -6.48
CA PRO A 181 -5.33 -34.73 -6.99
C PRO A 181 -4.68 -35.69 -5.98
N ALA A 182 -5.27 -36.88 -5.85
CA ALA A 182 -4.69 -37.98 -5.09
C ALA A 182 -3.34 -38.36 -5.70
N VAL A 183 -2.30 -38.34 -4.87
CA VAL A 183 -0.98 -38.90 -5.19
C VAL A 183 -1.15 -40.41 -5.29
N ILE A 184 -0.84 -40.97 -6.46
CA ILE A 184 -0.63 -42.42 -6.65
C ILE A 184 0.86 -42.70 -6.55
#